data_AF-A0A9X3WCM9-F1
#
_entry.id   AF-A0A9X3WCM9-F1
#
_cell.length_a   1.000
_cell.length_b   1.000
_cell.length_c   1.000
_cell.angle_alpha   90.00
_cell.angle_beta   90.00
_cell.angle_gamma   90.00
#
_symmetry.space_group_name_H-M   'P 1'
#
loop_
_entity.id
_entity.type
_entity.pdbx_description
1 polymer ?
#
loop_
_entity_poly.entity_id
_entity_poly.type
_entity_poly.pdbx_seq_one_letter_code
_entity_poly.pdbx_strand_id
1 'polypeptide(L)' 'MELAIMLLLVAILCATAVFRELKTKNLFAVAFAGISTLVFGWFSVMTIMSELF' A
#
# COMPACT_ATOMS: atom_id res chain seq x y z
N MET A 1 3.63 -17.45 2.97
CA MET A 1 2.33 -17.31 2.31
C MET A 1 1.40 -16.33 3.02
N GLU A 2 1.31 -16.35 4.35
CA GLU A 2 0.48 -15.41 5.12
C GLU A 2 0.95 -13.94 5.06
N LEU A 3 2.26 -13.70 5.02
CA LEU A 3 2.85 -12.35 4.96
C LEU A 3 2.48 -11.61 3.67
N ALA A 4 2.54 -12.31 2.52
CA ALA A 4 2.15 -11.77 1.22
C ALA A 4 0.68 -11.33 1.19
N ILE A 5 -0.23 -12.18 1.69
CA ILE A 5 -1.68 -11.90 1.67
C ILE A 5 -2.01 -10.74 2.62
N MET A 6 -1.39 -10.68 3.80
CA MET A 6 -1.57 -9.55 4.71
C MET A 6 -1.05 -8.23 4.12
N LEU A 7 0.11 -8.24 3.46
CA LEU A 7 0.64 -7.04 2.81
C LEU A 7 -0.23 -6.58 1.63
N LEU A 8 -0.87 -7.50 0.90
CA LEU A 8 -1.82 -7.18 -0.17
C LEU A 8 -3.08 -6.50 0.39
N LEU A 9 -3.65 -7.00 1.49
CA LEU A 9 -4.78 -6.37 2.16
C LEU A 9 -4.43 -4.97 2.70
N VAL A 10 -3.25 -4.81 3.29
CA VAL A 10 -2.74 -3.50 3.74
C VAL A 10 -2.55 -2.54 2.56
N ALA A 11 -2.03 -3.00 1.42
CA ALA A 11 -1.87 -2.18 0.22
C ALA A 11 -3.22 -1.68 -0.33
N ILE A 12 -4.26 -2.52 -0.33
CA ILE A 12 -5.62 -2.12 -0.74
C ILE A 12 -6.18 -1.06 0.24
N LEU A 13 -6.03 -1.26 1.55
CA LEU A 13 -6.45 -0.28 2.54
C LEU A 13 -5.73 1.06 2.38
N CYS A 14 -4.40 1.05 2.16
CA CYS A 14 -3.64 2.26 1.90
C CYS A 14 -4.06 2.95 0.60
N ALA A 15 -4.33 2.21 -0.47
CA ALA A 15 -4.86 2.77 -1.71
C ALA A 15 -6.21 3.48 -1.49
N THR A 16 -7.12 2.87 -0.72
CA THR A 16 -8.40 3.54 -0.39
C THR A 16 -8.22 4.79 0.47
N ALA A 17 -7.21 4.80 1.36
CA ALA A 17 -6.86 5.99 2.14
C ALA A 17 -6.33 7.12 1.26
N VAL A 18 -5.47 6.83 0.27
CA VAL A 18 -4.98 7.82 -0.71
C VAL A 18 -6.13 8.47 -1.46
N PHE A 19 -7.10 7.69 -1.94
CA PHE A 19 -8.29 8.22 -2.62
C PHE A 19 -9.17 9.08 -1.70
N ARG A 20 -9.27 8.73 -0.41
CA ARG A 20 -10.03 9.51 0.58
C ARG A 20 -9.35 10.84 0.90
N GLU A 21 -8.04 10.83 1.09
CA GLU A 21 -7.22 12.03 1.37
C GLU A 21 -7.15 12.96 0.15
N LEU A 22 -7.21 12.43 -1.08
CA LEU A 22 -7.33 13.25 -2.29
C LEU A 22 -8.63 14.06 -2.30
N LYS A 23 -9.73 13.48 -1.82
CA LYS A 23 -11.04 14.14 -1.75
C LYS A 23 -11.08 15.26 -0.70
N THR A 24 -10.29 15.16 0.37
CA THR A 24 -10.20 16.16 1.44
C THR A 24 -9.22 17.31 1.13
N LYS A 25 -8.59 17.29 -0.06
CA LYS A 25 -7.55 18.25 -0.51
C LYS A 25 -6.34 18.37 0.43
N ASN A 26 -6.10 17.38 1.29
CA ASN A 26 -4.97 17.40 2.21
C ASN A 26 -3.74 16.78 1.53
N LEU A 27 -3.04 17.60 0.74
CA LEU A 27 -1.90 17.17 -0.10
C LEU A 27 -0.77 16.52 0.70
N PHE A 28 -0.53 16.96 1.94
CA PHE A 28 0.48 16.35 2.81
C PHE A 28 0.10 14.93 3.24
N ALA A 29 -1.17 14.73 3.59
CA ALA A 29 -1.67 13.41 3.97
C ALA A 29 -1.76 12.46 2.76
N VAL A 30 -2.10 12.98 1.57
CA VAL A 30 -2.00 12.22 0.32
C VAL A 30 -0.58 11.78 0.03
N ALA A 31 0.41 12.67 0.18
CA ALA A 31 1.80 12.32 -0.04
C ALA A 31 2.26 11.23 0.94
N PHE A 32 1.91 11.35 2.22
CA PHE A 32 2.26 10.37 3.24
C PHE A 32 1.58 9.01 3.05
N ALA A 33 0.28 9.02 2.73
CA ALA A 33 -0.49 7.82 2.41
C ALA A 33 -0.02 7.19 1.08
N GLY A 34 0.36 8.01 0.09
CA GLY A 34 0.86 7.58 -1.20
C GLY A 34 2.21 6.89 -1.09
N ILE A 35 3.14 7.48 -0.34
CA ILE A 35 4.45 6.88 -0.04
C ILE A 35 4.26 5.56 0.73
N SER A 36 3.36 5.54 1.73
CA SER A 36 3.06 4.31 2.48
C SER A 36 2.48 3.23 1.57
N THR A 37 1.55 3.57 0.68
CA THR A 37 0.99 2.64 -0.32
C THR A 37 2.07 2.09 -1.24
N LEU A 38 3.00 2.93 -1.70
CA LEU A 38 4.12 2.51 -2.54
C LEU A 38 5.07 1.56 -1.81
N VAL A 39 5.47 1.88 -0.57
CA VAL A 39 6.38 1.03 0.22
C VAL A 39 5.72 -0.30 0.58
N PHE A 40 4.49 -0.28 1.11
CA PHE A 40 3.78 -1.51 1.47
C PHE A 40 3.37 -2.34 0.25
N GLY A 41 2.98 -1.70 -0.86
CA GLY A 41 2.71 -2.37 -2.13
C GLY A 41 3.97 -3.02 -2.70
N TRP A 42 5.11 -2.32 -2.68
CA TRP A 42 6.39 -2.85 -3.16
C TRP A 42 6.89 -4.03 -2.31
N PHE A 43 6.79 -3.91 -0.98
CA PHE A 43 7.09 -5.02 -0.07
C PHE A 43 6.19 -6.24 -0.29
N SER A 44 4.89 -6.01 -0.55
CA SER A 44 3.94 -7.08 -0.90
C SER A 44 4.38 -7.84 -2.16
N VAL A 45 4.70 -7.10 -3.23
CA VAL A 45 5.11 -7.68 -4.52
C VAL A 45 6.44 -8.42 -4.40
N MET A 46 7.46 -7.84 -3.75
CA MET A 46 8.74 -8.53 -3.54
C MET A 46 8.59 -9.80 -2.69
N THR A 47 7.70 -9.80 -1.69
CA THR A 47 7.46 -10.98 -0.85
C THR A 47 6.78 -12.09 -1.64
N ILE A 48 5.78 -11.76 -2.48
CA ILE A 48 5.15 -12.73 -3.39
C ILE A 48 6.18 -13.28 -4.38
N MET A 49 7.01 -12.42 -4.97
CA MET A 49 8.02 -12.84 -5.95
C MET A 49 9.10 -13.73 -5.33
N SER A 50 9.54 -13.44 -4.09
CA SER A 50 10.51 -14.26 -3.36
C SER A 50 9.92 -15.55 -2.79
N GLU A 51 8.61 -15.65 -2.61
CA GLU A 51 7.96 -16.93 -2.25
C GLU A 51 7.70 -17.81 -3.48
N LEU A 52 7.55 -17.21 -4.67
CA LEU A 52 7.24 -17.93 -5.89
C LEU A 52 8.50 -18.46 -6.62
N PHE A 53 9.68 -17.94 -6.31
CA PHE A 53 10.97 -18.29 -6.92
C PHE A 53 11.97 -18.77 -5.85
#